data_AF-G5C877-F1
#
_entry.id   AF-G5C877-F1
#
_cell.length_a   1.000
_cell.length_b   1.000
_cell.length_c   1.000
_cell.angle_alpha   90.00
_cell.angle_beta   90.00
_cell.angle_gamma   90.00
#
_symmetry.space_group_name_H-M   'P 1'
#
loop_
_entity.id
_entity.type
_entity.pdbx_description
1 polymer ?
#
loop_
_entity_poly.entity_id
_entity_poly.type
_entity_poly.pdbx_seq_one_letter_code
_entity_poly.pdbx_strand_id
1 'polypeptide(L)'
;MVSSSANNDDLTIPRAAINKMIKETLPSVWVTNDARELVVNCCTEFIHLIFSEVNEICNKSEKKTISPEYVIQALESLGFGSYISKVKELLQEFKMVVLKRRKVSSHLENPGIP
;
A
#
# COMPACT_ATOMS: atom_id res chain seq x y z
N MET A 1 -23.83 3.63 21.06
CA MET A 1 -22.40 3.54 21.46
C MET A 1 -21.63 4.45 20.53
N VAL A 2 -21.21 5.62 21.03
CA VAL A 2 -20.42 6.58 20.25
C VAL A 2 -18.96 6.41 20.66
N SER A 3 -18.16 5.80 19.79
CA SER A 3 -16.70 5.61 19.90
C SER A 3 -16.27 5.19 18.50
N SER A 4 -15.52 5.94 17.69
CA SER A 4 -14.44 6.88 17.99
C SER A 4 -14.30 7.83 16.80
N SER A 5 -14.67 9.10 16.97
CA SER A 5 -14.52 10.12 15.92
C SER A 5 -13.23 10.95 16.05
N ALA A 6 -12.28 10.49 16.87
CA ALA A 6 -11.15 11.31 17.31
C ALA A 6 -9.80 11.06 16.61
N ASN A 7 -9.63 10.04 15.76
CA ASN A 7 -8.30 9.66 15.24
C ASN A 7 -8.20 9.47 13.71
N ASN A 8 -9.23 9.82 12.92
CA ASN A 8 -9.13 9.68 11.45
C ASN A 8 -8.13 10.67 10.83
N ASP A 9 -7.94 11.84 11.44
CA ASP A 9 -6.99 12.85 10.98
C ASP A 9 -5.53 12.46 11.23
N ASP A 10 -5.27 11.54 12.18
CA ASP A 10 -3.91 11.14 12.58
C ASP A 10 -3.27 10.09 11.65
N LEU A 11 -4.06 9.39 10.84
CA LEU A 11 -3.58 8.30 9.96
C LEU A 11 -3.71 8.64 8.46
N THR A 12 -3.37 9.86 8.10
CA THR A 12 -3.37 10.31 6.69
C THR A 12 -1.98 10.23 6.05
N ILE A 13 -1.92 10.08 4.73
CA ILE A 13 -0.66 10.20 3.99
C ILE A 13 -0.13 11.63 4.16
N PRO A 14 1.18 11.84 4.43
CA PRO A 14 1.73 13.16 4.62
C PRO A 14 1.39 14.10 3.47
N ARG A 15 0.84 15.27 3.79
CA ARG A 15 0.44 16.30 2.81
C ARG A 15 1.55 16.65 1.82
N ALA A 16 2.80 16.64 2.28
CA ALA A 16 3.98 16.87 1.44
C ALA A 16 4.14 15.81 0.34
N ALA A 17 3.87 14.54 0.64
CA ALA A 17 3.95 13.45 -0.33
C ALA A 17 2.84 13.58 -1.39
N ILE A 18 1.62 13.87 -0.98
CA ILE A 18 0.49 14.13 -1.89
C ILE A 18 0.76 15.36 -2.77
N ASN A 19 1.25 16.45 -2.19
CA ASN A 19 1.60 17.65 -2.93
C ASN A 19 2.71 17.41 -3.95
N LYS A 20 3.69 16.57 -3.62
CA LYS A 20 4.75 16.14 -4.54
C LYS A 20 4.16 15.33 -5.70
N MET A 21 3.35 14.31 -5.39
CA MET A 21 2.67 13.47 -6.39
C MET A 21 1.81 14.30 -7.36
N ILE A 22 1.03 15.26 -6.84
CA ILE A 22 0.19 16.15 -7.67
C ILE A 22 1.06 16.98 -8.61
N LYS A 23 2.17 17.56 -8.14
CA LYS A 23 3.08 18.36 -8.98
C LYS A 23 3.79 17.52 -10.04
N GLU A 24 4.17 16.29 -9.72
CA GLU A 24 4.80 15.37 -10.68
C GLU A 24 3.81 14.90 -11.76
N THR A 25 2.54 14.73 -11.39
CA THR A 25 1.48 14.30 -12.32
C THR A 25 0.95 15.48 -13.17
N LEU A 26 0.85 16.66 -12.57
CA LEU A 26 0.25 17.87 -13.16
C LEU A 26 1.19 19.08 -12.99
N PRO A 27 2.30 19.16 -13.74
CA PRO A 27 3.37 20.13 -13.51
C PRO A 27 2.98 21.60 -13.72
N SER A 28 1.99 21.88 -14.56
CA SER A 28 1.58 23.24 -14.94
C SER A 28 0.16 23.61 -14.51
N VAL A 29 -0.45 22.80 -13.62
CA VAL A 29 -1.83 23.01 -13.16
C VAL A 29 -1.83 23.55 -11.73
N TRP A 30 -2.57 24.64 -11.52
CA TRP A 30 -2.81 25.13 -10.18
C TRP A 30 -3.96 24.34 -9.53
N VAL A 31 -3.67 23.68 -8.42
CA VAL A 31 -4.64 22.90 -7.64
C VAL A 31 -4.89 23.61 -6.32
N THR A 32 -6.17 23.88 -6.03
CA THR A 32 -6.64 24.54 -4.80
C THR A 32 -6.28 23.74 -3.55
N ASN A 33 -6.29 24.40 -2.39
CA ASN A 33 -6.09 23.71 -1.11
C ASN A 33 -7.18 22.64 -0.90
N ASP A 34 -8.45 23.01 -1.07
CA ASP A 34 -9.58 22.10 -0.89
C ASP A 34 -9.50 20.84 -1.77
N ALA A 35 -9.05 20.98 -3.03
CA ALA A 35 -8.84 19.83 -3.89
C ALA A 35 -7.68 18.94 -3.42
N ARG A 36 -6.62 19.52 -2.84
CA ARG A 36 -5.52 18.75 -2.24
C ARG A 36 -6.00 17.99 -1.01
N GLU A 37 -6.79 18.62 -0.15
CA GLU A 37 -7.42 17.98 1.02
C GLU A 37 -8.31 16.81 0.59
N LEU A 38 -9.12 17.01 -0.46
CA LEU A 38 -9.95 15.95 -1.02
C LEU A 38 -9.09 14.76 -1.47
N VAL A 39 -7.97 15.01 -2.16
CA VAL A 39 -7.07 13.93 -2.59
C VAL A 39 -6.47 13.18 -1.39
N VAL A 40 -6.09 13.88 -0.31
CA VAL A 40 -5.62 13.22 0.93
C VAL A 40 -6.69 12.25 1.45
N ASN A 41 -7.93 12.72 1.54
CA ASN A 41 -9.05 11.90 2.02
C ASN A 41 -9.32 10.71 1.08
N CYS A 42 -9.28 10.93 -0.24
CA CYS A 42 -9.42 9.86 -1.23
C CYS A 42 -8.32 8.81 -1.11
N CYS A 43 -7.08 9.19 -0.79
CA CYS A 43 -6.00 8.23 -0.58
C CYS A 43 -6.26 7.33 0.65
N THR A 44 -6.76 7.91 1.74
CA THR A 44 -7.13 7.15 2.94
C THR A 44 -8.28 6.20 2.64
N GLU A 45 -9.34 6.69 1.99
CA GLU A 45 -10.48 5.86 1.59
C GLU A 45 -10.10 4.77 0.59
N PHE A 46 -9.16 5.04 -0.32
CA PHE A 46 -8.64 4.03 -1.22
C PHE A 46 -7.97 2.88 -0.46
N ILE A 47 -7.19 3.18 0.58
CA ILE A 47 -6.58 2.14 1.43
C ILE A 47 -7.68 1.31 2.12
N HIS A 48 -8.70 1.96 2.68
CA HIS A 48 -9.83 1.28 3.32
C HIS A 48 -10.61 0.39 2.35
N LEU A 49 -10.88 0.88 1.13
CA LEU A 49 -11.55 0.14 0.07
C LEU A 49 -10.80 -1.15 -0.27
N ILE A 50 -9.50 -1.04 -0.59
CA ILE A 50 -8.68 -2.21 -0.91
C ILE A 50 -8.63 -3.17 0.28
N PHE A 51 -8.43 -2.66 1.50
CA PHE A 51 -8.32 -3.50 2.69
C PHE A 51 -9.63 -4.25 3.01
N SER A 52 -10.78 -3.59 2.81
CA SER A 52 -12.09 -4.21 2.98
C SER A 52 -12.26 -5.42 2.07
N GLU A 53 -11.97 -5.25 0.77
CA GLU A 53 -12.06 -6.33 -0.22
C GLU A 53 -11.05 -7.46 0.06
N VAL A 54 -9.81 -7.09 0.43
CA VAL A 54 -8.76 -8.07 0.80
C VAL A 54 -9.18 -8.90 2.01
N ASN A 55 -9.79 -8.28 3.02
CA ASN A 55 -10.30 -9.00 4.19
C ASN A 55 -11.42 -9.96 3.81
N GLU A 56 -12.34 -9.55 2.93
CA GLU A 56 -13.37 -10.46 2.44
C GLU A 56 -12.77 -11.68 1.73
N ILE A 57 -11.80 -11.48 0.84
CA ILE A 57 -11.12 -12.56 0.11
C ILE A 57 -10.36 -13.48 1.09
N CYS A 58 -9.70 -12.90 2.08
CA CYS A 58 -8.96 -13.65 3.10
C CYS A 58 -9.90 -14.52 3.94
N ASN A 59 -11.03 -13.96 4.38
CA ASN A 59 -12.06 -14.66 5.14
C ASN A 59 -12.70 -15.79 4.33
N LYS A 60 -13.02 -15.54 3.05
CA LYS A 60 -13.53 -16.55 2.11
C LYS A 60 -12.51 -17.68 1.85
N SER A 61 -11.21 -17.39 1.99
CA SER A 61 -10.14 -18.38 1.88
C SER A 61 -9.86 -19.17 3.17
N GLU A 62 -10.66 -18.96 4.23
CA GLU A 62 -10.48 -19.56 5.57
C GLU A 62 -9.09 -19.34 6.19
N LYS A 63 -8.38 -18.28 5.77
CA LYS A 63 -7.06 -17.93 6.30
C LYS A 63 -7.15 -16.69 7.20
N LYS A 64 -6.28 -16.65 8.21
CA LYS A 64 -6.14 -15.52 9.13
C LYS A 64 -5.00 -14.56 8.76
N THR A 65 -4.18 -14.93 7.78
CA THR A 65 -3.02 -14.14 7.33
C THR A 65 -3.25 -13.63 5.93
N ILE A 66 -3.22 -12.31 5.77
CA ILE A 66 -3.33 -11.67 4.46
C ILE A 66 -2.09 -11.97 3.63
N SER A 67 -2.29 -12.57 2.45
CA SER A 67 -1.27 -12.81 1.45
C SER A 67 -1.24 -11.69 0.41
N PRO A 68 -0.08 -11.34 -0.19
CA PRO A 68 0.00 -10.42 -1.32
C PRO A 68 -0.90 -10.79 -2.50
N GLU A 69 -1.19 -12.09 -2.68
CA GLU A 69 -2.09 -12.59 -3.73
C GLU A 69 -3.54 -12.09 -3.53
N TYR A 70 -3.97 -11.89 -2.28
CA TYR A 70 -5.31 -11.37 -1.99
C TYR A 70 -5.46 -9.91 -2.39
N VAL A 71 -4.37 -9.13 -2.32
CA VAL A 71 -4.34 -7.75 -2.82
C VAL A 71 -4.49 -7.72 -4.33
N ILE A 72 -3.84 -8.64 -5.05
CA ILE A 72 -3.97 -8.73 -6.51
C ILE A 72 -5.40 -9.10 -6.92
N GLN A 73 -6.01 -10.07 -6.23
CA GLN A 73 -7.41 -10.44 -6.46
C GLN A 73 -8.38 -9.31 -6.15
N ALA A 74 -8.16 -8.57 -5.05
CA ALA A 74 -8.96 -7.41 -4.70
C ALA A 74 -8.88 -6.32 -5.77
N LEU A 75 -7.68 -6.04 -6.29
CA LEU A 75 -7.50 -5.08 -7.39
C LEU A 75 -8.25 -5.50 -8.65
N GLU A 76 -8.24 -6.79 -9.01
CA GLU A 76 -9.02 -7.30 -10.15
C GLU A 76 -10.54 -7.15 -9.90
N SER A 77 -11.02 -7.58 -8.72
CA SER A 77 -12.43 -7.53 -8.31
C SER A 77 -12.99 -6.10 -8.34
N LEU A 78 -12.22 -5.13 -7.86
CA LEU A 78 -12.58 -3.71 -7.81
C LEU A 78 -12.40 -2.98 -9.15
N GLY A 79 -11.95 -3.67 -10.21
CA GLY A 79 -11.77 -3.07 -11.54
C GLY A 79 -10.46 -2.29 -11.74
N PHE A 80 -9.49 -2.44 -10.84
CA PHE A 80 -8.15 -1.84 -10.93
C PHE A 80 -7.13 -2.74 -11.66
N GLY A 81 -7.58 -3.53 -12.65
CA GLY A 81 -6.75 -4.49 -13.37
C GLY A 81 -5.49 -3.87 -14.01
N SER A 82 -5.55 -2.59 -14.40
CA SER A 82 -4.40 -1.85 -14.96
C SER A 82 -3.25 -1.69 -13.97
N TYR A 83 -3.49 -1.80 -12.65
CA TYR A 83 -2.46 -1.66 -11.62
C TYR A 83 -1.70 -2.98 -11.37
N ILE A 84 -2.29 -4.12 -11.73
CA ILE A 84 -1.80 -5.45 -11.37
C ILE A 84 -0.40 -5.73 -11.91
N SER A 85 -0.11 -5.33 -13.15
CA SER A 85 1.22 -5.54 -13.74
C SER A 85 2.29 -4.87 -12.88
N LYS A 86 2.07 -3.60 -12.51
CA LYS A 86 3.04 -2.85 -11.71
C LYS A 86 3.19 -3.40 -10.30
N VAL A 87 2.09 -3.81 -9.69
CA VAL A 87 2.09 -4.42 -8.35
C VAL A 87 2.87 -5.74 -8.34
N LYS A 88 2.73 -6.58 -9.38
CA LYS A 88 3.49 -7.83 -9.52
C LYS A 88 4.99 -7.60 -9.66
N GLU A 89 5.41 -6.59 -10.43
CA GLU A 89 6.82 -6.18 -10.53
C GLU A 89 7.38 -5.78 -9.15
N LEU A 90 6.67 -4.90 -8.43
CA LEU A 90 7.08 -4.44 -7.10
C LEU A 90 7.16 -5.60 -6.09
N LEU A 91 6.22 -6.55 -6.16
CA LEU A 91 6.26 -7.74 -5.32
C LEU A 91 7.49 -8.61 -5.59
N GLN A 92 7.88 -8.77 -6.86
CA GLN A 92 9.11 -9.50 -7.23
C GLN A 92 10.35 -8.80 -6.72
N GLU A 93 10.44 -7.47 -6.90
CA GLU A 93 11.56 -6.67 -6.38
C GLU A 93 11.67 -6.79 -4.86
N PHE A 94 10.54 -6.65 -4.15
CA PHE A 94 10.49 -6.80 -2.70
C PHE A 94 10.97 -8.18 -2.25
N LYS A 95 10.54 -9.26 -2.90
CA LYS A 95 11.02 -10.63 -2.62
C LYS A 95 12.53 -10.73 -2.78
N MET A 96 13.10 -10.16 -3.85
CA MET A 96 14.54 -10.16 -4.06
C MET A 96 15.29 -9.40 -2.95
N VAL A 97 14.78 -8.25 -2.52
CA VAL A 97 15.36 -7.46 -1.43
C VAL A 97 15.33 -8.24 -0.11
N VAL A 98 14.20 -8.88 0.21
CA VAL A 98 14.05 -9.71 1.42
C VAL A 98 15.02 -10.90 1.38
N LEU A 99 15.17 -11.57 0.24
CA LEU A 99 16.12 -12.68 0.08
C LEU A 99 17.58 -12.22 0.27
N LYS A 100 17.96 -11.08 -0.29
CA LYS A 100 19.29 -10.49 -0.09
C LYS A 100 19.55 -10.20 1.40
N ARG A 101 18.60 -9.58 2.10
CA ARG A 101 18.70 -9.31 3.55
C ARG A 101 18.89 -10.59 4.35
N ARG A 102 18.14 -11.65 4.05
CA ARG A 102 18.29 -12.97 4.71
C ARG A 102 19.67 -13.57 4.49
N LYS A 103 20.20 -13.52 3.26
CA LYS A 103 21.55 -14.01 2.94
C LYS A 103 22.65 -13.25 3.69
N VAL A 104 22.53 -11.93 3.81
CA VAL A 104 23.44 -11.11 4.60
C VAL A 104 23.36 -11.50 6.08
N SER A 105 22.15 -11.65 6.64
CA SER A 105 21.96 -12.09 8.03
C SER A 105 22.61 -13.45 8.29
N SER A 106 22.39 -14.44 7.41
CA SER A 106 23.00 -15.76 7.56
C SER A 106 24.51 -15.75 7.44
N HIS A 107 25.08 -14.84 6.64
CA HIS A 107 26.53 -14.67 6.53
C HIS A 107 27.14 -14.00 7.77
N LEU A 108 26.40 -13.13 8.46
CA LEU A 108 26.83 -12.53 9.73
C LEU A 108 26.77 -13.52 10.89
N GLU A 109 25.84 -14.47 10.86
CA GLU A 109 25.66 -15.50 11.90
C GLU A 109 26.63 -16.68 11.75
N ASN A 110 27.10 -16.96 10.53
CA ASN A 110 28.16 -17.94 10.25
C ASN A 110 29.31 -17.27 9.47
N PRO A 111 30.09 -16.38 10.11
CA PRO A 111 31.31 -15.88 9.50
C PRO A 111 32.29 -17.06 9.44
N GLY A 112 32.45 -17.65 8.26
CA GLY A 112 33.35 -18.78 8.00
C GLY A 112 34.82 -18.39 8.13
N ILE A 113 35.24 -18.00 9.33
CA ILE A 113 36.63 -17.83 9.73
C ILE A 113 37.03 -19.15 10.42
N PRO A 114 38.11 -19.83 10.01
CA PRO A 114 38.60 -21.02 10.70
C PRO A 114 39.05 -20.74 12.14
#